data_AF-A0A0G1VFR9-F1
#
_entry.id   AF-A0A0G1VFR9-F1
#
_cell.length_a   1.000
_cell.length_b   1.000
_cell.length_c   1.000
_cell.angle_alpha   90.00
_cell.angle_beta   90.00
_cell.angle_gamma   90.00
#
_symmetry.space_group_name_H-M   'P 1'
#
loop_
_entity.id
_entity.type
_entity.pdbx_description
1 polymer ?
#
loop_
_entity_poly.entity_id
_entity_poly.type
_entity_poly.pdbx_seq_one_letter_code
_entity_poly.pdbx_strand_id
1 'polypeptide(L)'
;MIIGLLLLLGLGTWWLWNSRQPTACTADAMQCPDGSYVGRVPPKCEFAPCEGESGTVTGRVEVGPLCPVEPCEADPIDFSSRQVILESSLGREILVSLYADGTFYPTKVAPGTYQATLTDCVWLGCESELPKTVIVTKDQTTEILIDIDTGIR
;
A
#
# COMPACT_ATOMS: atom_id res chain seq x y z
N MET A 1 34.63 -31.13 -3.83
CA MET A 1 33.78 -30.13 -4.53
C MET A 1 32.28 -30.39 -4.38
N ILE A 2 31.79 -31.64 -4.44
CA ILE A 2 30.33 -31.95 -4.38
C ILE A 2 29.70 -31.67 -3.00
N ILE A 3 30.44 -31.90 -1.91
CA ILE A 3 29.95 -31.69 -0.53
C ILE A 3 29.65 -30.21 -0.24
N GLY A 4 30.50 -29.29 -0.73
CA GLY A 4 30.27 -27.85 -0.58
C GLY A 4 29.03 -27.37 -1.34
N LEU A 5 28.72 -28.00 -2.48
CA LEU A 5 27.55 -27.70 -3.30
C LEU A 5 26.26 -28.20 -2.64
N LEU A 6 26.30 -29.37 -1.99
CA LEU A 6 25.17 -29.90 -1.21
C LEU A 6 24.89 -29.10 0.07
N LEU A 7 25.92 -28.55 0.74
CA LEU A 7 25.74 -27.68 1.90
C LEU A 7 25.16 -26.31 1.52
N LEU A 8 25.58 -25.73 0.40
CA LEU A 8 25.03 -24.47 -0.12
C LEU A 8 23.58 -24.63 -0.61
N LEU A 9 23.26 -25.75 -1.29
CA LEU A 9 21.89 -26.08 -1.66
C LEU A 9 21.03 -26.40 -0.42
N GLY A 10 21.55 -27.13 0.56
CA GLY A 10 20.85 -27.46 1.81
C GLY A 10 20.51 -26.22 2.65
N LEU A 11 21.45 -25.28 2.80
CA LEU A 11 21.21 -24.02 3.53
C LEU A 11 20.31 -23.06 2.76
N GLY A 12 20.48 -22.94 1.43
CA GLY A 12 19.62 -22.10 0.59
C GLY A 12 18.18 -22.60 0.53
N THR A 13 17.97 -23.90 0.40
CA THR A 13 16.64 -24.54 0.41
C THR A 13 15.98 -24.50 1.79
N TRP A 14 16.76 -24.58 2.88
CA TRP A 14 16.24 -24.44 4.25
C TRP A 14 15.79 -23.00 4.56
N TRP A 15 16.54 -22.00 4.12
CA TRP A 15 16.18 -20.59 4.29
C TRP A 15 14.91 -20.22 3.50
N LEU A 16 14.73 -20.76 2.29
CA LEU A 16 13.54 -20.56 1.48
C LEU A 16 12.27 -21.24 2.03
N TRP A 17 12.41 -22.30 2.84
CA TRP A 17 11.26 -22.98 3.46
C TRP A 17 10.71 -22.21 4.67
N ASN A 18 11.58 -21.60 5.48
CA ASN A 18 11.21 -21.09 6.81
C ASN A 18 10.27 -19.87 6.80
N SER A 19 10.12 -19.16 5.68
CA SER A 19 9.36 -17.92 5.57
C SER A 19 7.83 -18.08 5.44
N ARG A 20 7.28 -19.30 5.47
CA ARG A 20 5.84 -19.56 5.26
C ARG A 20 5.11 -20.19 6.45
N GLN A 21 5.55 -19.97 7.68
CA GLN A 21 4.80 -20.49 8.83
C GLN A 21 3.54 -19.63 9.07
N PRO A 22 2.33 -20.22 9.01
CA PRO A 22 1.12 -19.48 9.33
C PRO A 22 1.14 -19.07 10.82
N THR A 23 1.06 -17.76 11.07
CA THR A 23 0.91 -17.22 12.44
C THR A 23 -0.48 -17.57 12.97
N ALA A 24 -0.54 -18.27 14.10
CA ALA A 24 -1.80 -18.52 14.80
C ALA A 24 -2.11 -17.34 15.74
N CYS A 25 -3.34 -16.82 15.67
CA CYS A 25 -3.82 -15.76 16.56
C CYS A 25 -4.68 -16.34 17.70
N THR A 26 -4.83 -15.58 18.79
CA THR A 26 -5.76 -15.93 19.87
C THR A 26 -7.20 -15.91 19.37
N ALA A 27 -8.05 -16.79 19.91
CA ALA A 27 -9.45 -16.93 19.54
C ALA A 27 -10.36 -15.88 20.22
N ASP A 28 -9.90 -14.63 20.25
CA ASP A 28 -10.65 -13.51 20.82
C ASP A 28 -11.71 -13.01 19.82
N ALA A 29 -12.83 -12.53 20.32
CA ALA A 29 -13.89 -11.92 19.52
C ALA A 29 -14.15 -10.48 19.98
N MET A 30 -14.26 -9.56 19.02
CA MET A 30 -14.71 -8.19 19.22
C MET A 30 -16.14 -8.05 18.68
N GLN A 31 -17.04 -7.48 19.47
CA GLN A 31 -18.40 -7.19 19.02
C GLN A 31 -18.43 -5.90 18.20
N CYS A 32 -19.07 -5.96 17.05
CA CYS A 32 -19.28 -4.84 16.15
C CYS A 32 -20.56 -4.05 16.50
N PRO A 33 -20.69 -2.78 16.06
CA PRO A 33 -21.89 -1.97 16.36
C PRO A 33 -23.20 -2.53 15.81
N ASP A 34 -23.15 -3.37 14.77
CA ASP A 34 -24.28 -4.10 14.20
C ASP A 34 -24.67 -5.35 15.02
N GLY A 35 -23.92 -5.67 16.08
CA GLY A 35 -24.09 -6.84 16.92
C GLY A 35 -23.37 -8.09 16.41
N SER A 36 -22.71 -8.05 15.26
CA SER A 36 -21.86 -9.14 14.75
C SER A 36 -20.55 -9.25 15.55
N TYR A 37 -19.76 -10.29 15.29
CA TYR A 37 -18.48 -10.52 15.96
C TYR A 37 -17.37 -10.80 14.95
N VAL A 38 -16.21 -10.20 15.18
CA VAL A 38 -15.00 -10.37 14.38
C VAL A 38 -13.84 -10.89 15.22
N GLY A 39 -13.02 -11.75 14.61
CA GLY A 39 -11.83 -12.33 15.25
C GLY A 39 -10.53 -11.62 14.86
N ARG A 40 -9.42 -12.05 15.46
CA ARG A 40 -8.07 -11.60 15.07
C ARG A 40 -7.61 -12.27 13.77
N VAL A 41 -6.90 -11.52 12.92
CA VAL A 41 -6.42 -11.97 11.62
C VAL A 41 -4.88 -11.89 11.58
N PRO A 42 -4.16 -12.96 11.16
CA PRO A 42 -2.72 -12.90 10.93
C PRO A 42 -2.37 -11.93 9.78
N PRO A 43 -1.13 -11.40 9.70
CA PRO A 43 0.06 -11.77 10.48
C PRO A 43 0.20 -11.01 11.81
N LYS A 44 -0.49 -9.87 11.96
CA LYS A 44 -0.38 -9.00 13.15
C LYS A 44 -1.32 -9.37 14.29
N CYS A 45 -2.28 -10.26 14.04
CA CYS A 45 -3.32 -10.64 15.00
C CYS A 45 -4.14 -9.45 15.51
N GLU A 46 -4.43 -8.52 14.60
CA GLU A 46 -5.37 -7.40 14.82
C GLU A 46 -6.80 -7.87 14.50
N PHE A 47 -7.81 -7.26 15.14
CA PHE A 47 -9.21 -7.58 14.83
C PHE A 47 -9.53 -7.23 13.37
N ALA A 48 -10.28 -8.11 12.69
CA ALA A 48 -10.82 -7.77 11.39
C ALA A 48 -11.76 -6.55 11.50
N PRO A 49 -11.87 -5.72 10.44
CA PRO A 49 -12.86 -4.66 10.41
C PRO A 49 -14.28 -5.24 10.45
N CYS A 50 -15.19 -4.51 11.08
CA CYS A 50 -16.61 -4.84 11.11
C CYS A 50 -17.22 -4.76 9.71
N GLU A 51 -18.17 -5.66 9.39
CA GLU A 51 -18.88 -5.61 8.12
C GLU A 51 -19.70 -4.32 7.99
N GLY A 52 -19.73 -3.73 6.80
CA GLY A 52 -20.45 -2.50 6.52
C GLY A 52 -19.76 -1.21 6.99
N GLU A 53 -18.64 -1.29 7.72
CA GLU A 53 -17.85 -0.10 8.05
C GLU A 53 -16.89 0.24 6.89
N SER A 54 -17.00 1.46 6.39
CA SER A 54 -16.10 1.98 5.34
C SER A 54 -15.75 3.43 5.59
N GLY A 55 -14.52 3.82 5.27
CA GLY A 55 -14.17 5.19 4.93
C GLY A 55 -13.98 5.31 3.41
N THR A 56 -13.86 6.54 2.93
CA THR A 56 -13.55 6.83 1.52
C THR A 56 -12.14 7.35 1.42
N VAL A 57 -11.36 6.85 0.47
CA VAL A 57 -10.06 7.41 0.11
C VAL A 57 -10.18 8.14 -1.21
N THR A 58 -9.62 9.35 -1.26
CA THR A 58 -9.46 10.18 -2.46
C THR A 58 -8.09 10.86 -2.41
N GLY A 59 -7.69 11.53 -3.48
CA GLY A 59 -6.39 12.19 -3.50
C GLY A 59 -5.87 12.49 -4.90
N ARG A 60 -4.59 12.83 -4.96
CA ARG A 60 -3.85 13.14 -6.17
C ARG A 60 -2.38 12.71 -6.06
N VAL A 61 -1.82 12.29 -7.18
CA VAL A 61 -0.36 12.18 -7.38
C VAL A 61 0.12 13.42 -8.15
N GLU A 62 1.16 14.06 -7.65
CA GLU A 62 1.89 15.14 -8.32
C GLU A 62 3.35 14.73 -8.44
N VAL A 63 3.97 15.04 -9.58
CA VAL A 63 5.40 14.80 -9.78
C VAL A 63 6.03 16.05 -10.38
N GLY A 64 7.04 16.57 -9.71
CA GLY A 64 7.78 17.71 -10.19
C GLY A 64 9.08 17.90 -9.41
N PRO A 65 9.93 18.84 -9.83
CA PRO A 65 9.92 19.49 -11.14
C PRO A 65 10.30 18.53 -12.28
N LEU A 66 9.88 18.78 -13.52
CA LEU A 66 10.23 17.91 -14.67
C LEU A 66 11.51 18.34 -15.40
N CYS A 67 11.97 19.57 -15.14
CA CYS A 67 13.11 20.16 -15.81
C CYS A 67 13.81 21.19 -14.90
N PRO A 68 15.11 21.47 -15.11
CA PRO A 68 15.86 22.41 -14.27
C PRO A 68 15.45 23.88 -14.43
N VAL A 69 14.94 24.27 -15.61
CA VAL A 69 14.62 25.67 -15.95
C VAL A 69 13.26 25.77 -16.63
N GLU A 70 12.49 26.80 -16.25
CA GLU A 70 11.19 27.10 -16.84
C GLU A 70 11.31 28.22 -17.90
N PRO A 71 10.54 28.17 -19.01
CA PRO A 71 9.58 27.14 -19.40
C PRO A 71 10.24 26.00 -20.21
N CYS A 72 9.85 24.76 -19.93
CA CYS A 72 10.25 23.60 -20.74
C CYS A 72 9.00 22.94 -21.37
N GLU A 73 9.17 22.44 -22.59
CA GLU A 73 8.13 21.70 -23.33
C GLU A 73 8.05 20.25 -22.84
N ALA A 74 7.78 20.05 -21.55
CA ALA A 74 7.53 18.70 -21.03
C ALA A 74 6.09 18.29 -21.33
N ASP A 75 5.92 17.10 -21.90
CA ASP A 75 4.59 16.51 -22.06
C ASP A 75 3.97 16.25 -20.68
N PRO A 76 2.67 16.51 -20.48
CA PRO A 76 1.97 16.15 -19.26
C PRO A 76 2.09 14.66 -18.98
N ILE A 77 2.38 14.31 -17.72
CA ILE A 77 2.41 12.90 -17.29
C ILE A 77 0.99 12.35 -17.27
N ASP A 78 0.75 11.28 -18.03
CA ASP A 78 -0.51 10.52 -18.01
C ASP A 78 -0.45 9.42 -16.95
N PHE A 79 -1.27 9.56 -15.91
CA PHE A 79 -1.36 8.60 -14.80
C PHE A 79 -2.40 7.49 -15.02
N SER A 80 -3.16 7.49 -16.13
CA SER A 80 -4.30 6.57 -16.33
C SER A 80 -3.94 5.08 -16.36
N SER A 81 -2.67 4.76 -16.62
CA SER A 81 -2.13 3.40 -16.60
C SER A 81 -1.58 2.97 -15.23
N ARG A 82 -1.58 3.87 -14.24
CA ARG A 82 -1.03 3.64 -12.90
C ARG A 82 -2.13 3.52 -11.86
N GLN A 83 -1.80 2.85 -10.76
CA GLN A 83 -2.69 2.63 -9.64
C GLN A 83 -1.96 2.92 -8.34
N VAL A 84 -2.68 3.48 -7.38
CA VAL A 84 -2.22 3.56 -5.99
C VAL A 84 -2.54 2.22 -5.32
N ILE A 85 -1.54 1.64 -4.68
CA ILE A 85 -1.68 0.40 -3.91
C ILE A 85 -1.83 0.80 -2.45
N LEU A 86 -2.98 0.52 -1.87
CA LEU A 86 -3.20 0.63 -0.43
C LEU A 86 -2.99 -0.74 0.20
N GLU A 87 -1.86 -0.95 0.86
CA GLU A 87 -1.58 -2.16 1.61
C GLU A 87 -2.07 -1.98 3.05
N SER A 88 -3.03 -2.81 3.47
CA SER A 88 -3.55 -2.77 4.85
C SER A 88 -2.56 -3.38 5.84
N SER A 89 -2.76 -3.10 7.13
CA SER A 89 -1.95 -3.73 8.19
C SER A 89 -1.98 -5.26 8.17
N LEU A 90 -3.00 -5.86 7.56
CA LEU A 90 -3.19 -7.30 7.40
C LEU A 90 -2.51 -7.87 6.12
N GLY A 91 -1.82 -7.05 5.33
CA GLY A 91 -1.17 -7.46 4.09
C GLY A 91 -2.13 -7.65 2.91
N ARG A 92 -3.34 -7.07 2.99
CA ARG A 92 -4.27 -7.02 1.85
C ARG A 92 -4.02 -5.75 1.05
N GLU A 93 -3.77 -5.92 -0.23
CA GLU A 93 -3.63 -4.83 -1.18
C GLU A 93 -4.98 -4.45 -1.81
N ILE A 94 -5.20 -3.16 -1.99
CA ILE A 94 -6.33 -2.58 -2.71
C ILE A 94 -5.76 -1.66 -3.78
N LEU A 95 -6.11 -1.93 -5.03
CA LEU A 95 -5.68 -1.14 -6.19
C LEU A 95 -6.68 -0.02 -6.45
N VAL A 96 -6.23 1.22 -6.35
CA VAL A 96 -7.00 2.44 -6.60
C VAL A 96 -6.55 3.01 -7.93
N SER A 97 -7.44 2.99 -8.93
CA SER A 97 -7.14 3.57 -10.24
C SER A 97 -6.93 5.09 -10.15
N LEU A 98 -6.17 5.62 -11.10
CA LEU A 98 -5.96 7.05 -11.29
C LEU A 98 -6.63 7.55 -12.57
N TYR A 99 -7.12 8.78 -12.53
CA TYR A 99 -7.42 9.55 -13.74
C TYR A 99 -6.11 9.99 -14.41
N ALA A 100 -6.18 10.40 -15.68
CA ALA A 100 -5.01 10.83 -16.45
C ALA A 100 -4.23 11.98 -15.77
N ASP A 101 -4.92 12.84 -15.03
CA ASP A 101 -4.33 13.97 -14.32
C ASP A 101 -3.71 13.61 -12.96
N GLY A 102 -3.71 12.33 -12.57
CA GLY A 102 -3.17 11.86 -11.28
C GLY A 102 -4.18 11.87 -10.13
N THR A 103 -5.43 12.29 -10.34
CA THR A 103 -6.48 12.24 -9.32
C THR A 103 -6.92 10.80 -9.07
N PHE A 104 -7.26 10.46 -7.83
CA PHE A 104 -7.69 9.10 -7.46
C PHE A 104 -9.18 8.92 -7.77
N TYR A 105 -9.59 7.72 -8.16
CA TYR A 105 -11.02 7.37 -8.10
C TYR A 105 -11.44 7.22 -6.63
N PRO A 106 -12.52 7.90 -6.18
CA PRO A 106 -13.02 7.75 -4.81
C PRO A 106 -13.32 6.28 -4.49
N THR A 107 -12.61 5.71 -3.53
CA THR A 107 -12.65 4.28 -3.24
C THR A 107 -13.03 4.05 -1.78
N LYS A 108 -14.06 3.22 -1.56
CA LYS A 108 -14.44 2.80 -0.21
C LYS A 108 -13.54 1.68 0.27
N VAL A 109 -12.95 1.86 1.46
CA VAL A 109 -12.09 0.86 2.10
C VAL A 109 -12.46 0.73 3.57
N ALA A 110 -12.10 -0.40 4.19
CA ALA A 110 -12.34 -0.59 5.61
C ALA A 110 -11.56 0.47 6.44
N PRO A 111 -12.09 0.92 7.58
CA PRO A 111 -11.33 1.76 8.49
C PRO A 111 -10.04 1.05 8.95
N GLY A 112 -8.96 1.80 9.09
CA GLY A 112 -7.66 1.25 9.48
C GLY A 112 -6.47 2.05 8.99
N THR A 113 -5.28 1.53 9.25
CA THR A 113 -4.02 2.10 8.77
C THR A 113 -3.54 1.35 7.54
N TYR A 114 -3.12 2.10 6.53
CA TYR A 114 -2.63 1.61 5.24
C TYR A 114 -1.25 2.21 4.94
N GLN A 115 -0.47 1.47 4.18
CA GLN A 115 0.70 1.98 3.47
C GLN A 115 0.29 2.22 2.01
N ALA A 116 0.27 3.47 1.60
CA ALA A 116 0.03 3.86 0.22
C ALA A 116 1.35 3.81 -0.56
N THR A 117 1.34 3.15 -1.71
CA THR A 117 2.41 3.19 -2.71
C THR A 117 1.81 3.33 -4.10
N LEU A 118 2.63 3.36 -5.15
CA LEU A 118 2.21 3.54 -6.54
C LEU A 118 2.77 2.39 -7.40
N THR A 119 1.96 1.85 -8.31
CA THR A 119 2.45 0.90 -9.31
C THR A 119 3.55 1.52 -10.15
N ASP A 120 4.60 0.76 -10.45
CA ASP A 120 5.75 1.19 -11.24
C ASP A 120 6.49 2.42 -10.67
N CYS A 121 6.47 2.62 -9.34
CA CYS A 121 7.21 3.68 -8.67
C CYS A 121 8.71 3.37 -8.51
N VAL A 122 9.41 3.16 -9.63
CA VAL A 122 10.86 2.83 -9.68
C VAL A 122 11.72 4.00 -10.16
N TRP A 123 11.15 5.21 -10.15
CA TRP A 123 11.66 6.44 -10.73
C TRP A 123 12.09 7.43 -9.63
N LEU A 124 12.78 8.50 -10.02
CA LEU A 124 13.33 9.49 -9.10
C LEU A 124 12.23 10.09 -8.20
N GLY A 125 12.50 10.18 -6.90
CA GLY A 125 11.60 10.79 -5.91
C GLY A 125 10.62 9.83 -5.22
N CYS A 126 10.42 8.62 -5.74
CA CYS A 126 9.46 7.67 -5.14
C CYS A 126 9.86 7.26 -3.72
N GLU A 127 11.11 6.86 -3.52
CA GLU A 127 11.58 6.32 -2.23
C GLU A 127 11.60 7.38 -1.11
N SER A 128 11.64 8.67 -1.45
CA SER A 128 11.55 9.75 -0.47
C SER A 128 10.13 9.95 0.07
N GLU A 129 9.12 9.57 -0.72
CA GLU A 129 7.71 9.89 -0.43
C GLU A 129 6.86 8.65 -0.14
N LEU A 130 7.27 7.48 -0.63
CA LEU A 130 6.54 6.22 -0.52
C LEU A 130 7.39 5.14 0.17
N PRO A 131 6.77 4.24 0.96
CA PRO A 131 5.34 4.17 1.24
C PRO A 131 4.87 5.27 2.21
N LYS A 132 3.66 5.79 2.00
CA LYS A 132 3.03 6.82 2.84
C LYS A 132 1.98 6.22 3.76
N THR A 133 2.07 6.53 5.05
CA THR A 133 1.05 6.09 6.03
C THR A 133 -0.26 6.85 5.81
N VAL A 134 -1.35 6.11 5.66
CA VAL A 134 -2.71 6.64 5.51
C VAL A 134 -3.59 6.07 6.59
N ILE A 135 -4.37 6.92 7.26
CA ILE A 135 -5.35 6.50 8.26
C ILE A 135 -6.74 6.77 7.70
N VAL A 136 -7.54 5.70 7.59
CA VAL A 136 -8.92 5.76 7.14
C VAL A 136 -9.83 5.57 8.34
N THR A 137 -10.70 6.54 8.57
CA THR A 137 -11.71 6.49 9.63
C THR A 137 -13.07 6.14 9.04
N LYS A 138 -13.90 5.45 9.82
CA LYS A 138 -15.29 5.15 9.47
C LYS A 138 -16.07 6.41 9.09
N ASP A 139 -16.83 6.31 8.01
CA ASP A 139 -17.74 7.35 7.48
C ASP A 139 -17.05 8.70 7.19
N GLN A 140 -15.71 8.71 7.09
CA GLN A 140 -14.91 9.88 6.72
C GLN A 140 -14.31 9.72 5.33
N THR A 141 -14.01 10.85 4.70
CA THR A 141 -13.19 10.89 3.48
C THR A 141 -11.77 11.30 3.86
N THR A 142 -10.81 10.42 3.59
CA THR A 142 -9.38 10.69 3.74
C THR A 142 -8.84 11.15 2.40
N GLU A 143 -8.28 12.34 2.36
CA GLU A 143 -7.62 12.92 1.19
C GLU A 143 -6.10 12.71 1.27
N ILE A 144 -5.50 12.19 0.19
CA ILE A 144 -4.08 11.87 0.10
C ILE A 144 -3.44 12.74 -0.99
N LEU A 145 -2.35 13.43 -0.64
CA LEU A 145 -1.44 14.01 -1.61
C LEU A 145 -0.17 13.17 -1.66
N ILE A 146 0.19 12.62 -2.82
CA ILE A 146 1.48 12.00 -3.08
C ILE A 146 2.27 12.96 -3.96
N ASP A 147 3.22 13.68 -3.38
CA ASP A 147 4.00 14.72 -4.06
C ASP A 147 5.43 14.23 -4.27
N ILE A 148 5.72 13.69 -5.46
CA ILE A 148 7.00 13.09 -5.80
C ILE A 148 7.96 14.20 -6.27
N ASP A 149 8.90 14.56 -5.40
CA ASP A 149 10.00 15.46 -5.75
C ASP A 149 11.08 14.71 -6.55
N THR A 150 11.24 15.07 -7.83
CA THR A 150 12.27 14.46 -8.69
C THR A 150 13.69 14.85 -8.31
N GLY A 151 13.86 15.90 -7.50
CA GLY A 151 15.16 16.48 -7.10
C GLY A 151 15.87 17.25 -8.22
N ILE A 152 15.20 17.50 -9.34
CA ILE A 152 15.73 18.30 -10.46
C ILE A 152 15.81 19.78 -10.05
N ARG A 153 16.94 20.43 -10.31
CA ARG A 153 17.20 21.85 -10.00
C ARG A 153 18.29 22.42 -10.90
#